data_AF-A0A7L3W3N2-F1
#
_entry.id   AF-A0A7L3W3N2-F1
#
_cell.length_a   1.000
_cell.length_b   1.000
_cell.length_c   1.000
_cell.angle_alpha   90.00
_cell.angle_beta   90.00
_cell.angle_gamma   90.00
#
_symmetry.space_group_name_H-M   'P 1'
#
loop_
_entity.id
_entity.type
_entity.pdbx_description
1 polymer ?
#
loop_
_entity_poly.entity_id
_entity_poly.type
_entity_poly.pdbx_seq_one_letter_code
_entity_poly.pdbx_strand_id
1 'polypeptide(L)'
;VLISALCMRPLKWIFVCLVVFSTITVWYITSSPRAALETVNPLYFYEYEPVHRQPRPFTLRARPTCSDLRPFLVILVASSPGDLKARQAIRITWGSQDSWWGQRILTLFLLGQDTQREDRVAALAVEDESILYGDIIRQDFVDTYDNLTLKTIMAFQWFSEFCSSARFFMKTDADVFINTPNLVQLLLQLNSSENVFTGYPLIDNFAYRGSDRKRFISYQEYPFRLYPPYCSGLGYILDGKLALRTYELMSHVRPLKFEDVYVGICLNILKVNITLPQDAEQFFLYKIDFDICKYRRLIAVHGLTSSELIQFWQDLSANTSKPC
;
A
#
# COMPACT_ATOMS: atom_id res chain seq x y z
N VAL A 1 -20.26 -48.20 -55.82
CA VAL A 1 -19.89 -46.82 -56.22
C VAL A 1 -20.83 -45.74 -55.66
N LEU A 2 -21.93 -46.08 -54.96
CA LEU A 2 -22.92 -45.09 -54.49
C LEU A 2 -22.94 -44.80 -52.97
N ILE A 3 -21.83 -45.01 -52.25
CA ILE A 3 -21.76 -44.71 -50.79
C ILE A 3 -20.88 -43.48 -50.51
N SER A 4 -20.03 -43.05 -51.44
CA SER A 4 -19.09 -41.94 -51.21
C SER A 4 -19.73 -40.56 -51.23
N ALA A 5 -20.87 -40.37 -51.91
CA ALA A 5 -21.44 -39.03 -52.10
C ALA A 5 -22.31 -38.52 -50.94
N LEU A 6 -22.90 -39.41 -50.12
CA LEU A 6 -23.78 -39.02 -49.01
C LEU A 6 -23.01 -38.70 -47.72
N CYS A 7 -21.85 -39.31 -47.48
CA CYS A 7 -21.04 -39.07 -46.28
C CYS A 7 -20.12 -37.83 -46.42
N MET A 8 -19.86 -37.38 -47.64
CA MET A 8 -18.97 -36.23 -47.93
C MET A 8 -19.63 -34.85 -47.71
N ARG A 9 -20.97 -34.77 -47.75
CA ARG A 9 -21.71 -33.53 -47.53
C ARG A 9 -21.62 -33.01 -46.09
N PRO A 10 -21.88 -33.82 -45.04
CA PRO A 10 -21.72 -33.36 -43.66
C PRO A 10 -20.24 -33.07 -43.32
N LEU A 11 -19.31 -33.84 -43.90
CA LEU A 11 -17.87 -33.64 -43.67
C LEU A 11 -17.37 -32.28 -44.19
N LYS A 12 -17.87 -31.84 -45.36
CA LYS A 12 -17.58 -30.49 -45.91
C LYS A 12 -18.12 -29.38 -45.01
N TRP A 13 -19.33 -29.52 -44.48
CA TRP A 13 -19.91 -28.53 -43.57
C TRP A 13 -19.18 -28.49 -42.22
N ILE A 14 -18.76 -29.63 -41.68
CA ILE A 14 -17.92 -29.70 -40.48
C ILE A 14 -16.58 -28.99 -40.71
N PHE A 15 -15.92 -29.25 -41.84
CA PHE A 15 -14.65 -28.59 -42.18
C PHE A 15 -14.82 -27.06 -42.31
N VAL A 16 -15.89 -26.61 -42.99
CA VAL A 16 -16.21 -25.18 -43.09
C VAL A 16 -16.47 -24.57 -41.71
N CYS A 17 -17.24 -25.24 -40.85
CA CYS A 17 -17.47 -24.77 -39.47
C CYS A 17 -16.19 -24.68 -38.66
N LEU A 18 -15.27 -25.64 -38.80
CA LEU A 18 -13.98 -25.63 -38.11
C LEU A 18 -13.07 -24.50 -38.62
N VAL A 19 -13.05 -24.24 -39.92
CA VAL A 19 -12.30 -23.12 -40.51
C VAL A 19 -12.90 -21.77 -40.09
N VAL A 20 -14.23 -21.64 -40.08
CA VAL A 20 -14.91 -20.43 -39.61
C VAL A 20 -14.67 -20.22 -38.11
N PHE A 21 -14.76 -21.26 -37.29
CA PHE A 21 -14.45 -21.16 -35.86
C PHE A 21 -12.98 -20.79 -35.63
N SER A 22 -12.04 -21.43 -36.35
CA SER A 22 -10.61 -21.11 -36.28
C SER A 22 -10.35 -19.66 -36.68
N THR A 23 -10.89 -19.20 -37.80
CA THR A 23 -10.73 -17.81 -38.24
C THR A 23 -11.38 -16.80 -37.30
N ILE A 24 -12.55 -17.11 -36.71
CA ILE A 24 -13.18 -16.27 -35.67
C ILE A 24 -12.34 -16.26 -34.40
N THR A 25 -11.78 -17.38 -33.96
CA THR A 25 -10.91 -17.42 -32.77
C THR A 25 -9.60 -16.68 -33.01
N VAL A 26 -8.96 -16.86 -34.17
CA VAL A 26 -7.76 -16.11 -34.57
C VAL A 26 -8.10 -14.63 -34.66
N TRP A 27 -9.18 -14.24 -35.33
CA TRP A 27 -9.62 -12.85 -35.42
C TRP A 27 -9.98 -12.28 -34.04
N TYR A 28 -10.60 -13.05 -33.15
CA TYR A 28 -10.89 -12.61 -31.78
C TYR A 28 -9.60 -12.45 -30.95
N ILE A 29 -8.60 -13.31 -31.14
CA ILE A 29 -7.30 -13.21 -30.46
C ILE A 29 -6.48 -12.04 -31.01
N THR A 30 -6.45 -11.84 -32.34
CA THR A 30 -5.64 -10.81 -33.00
C THR A 30 -6.31 -9.43 -33.03
N SER A 31 -7.65 -9.39 -33.05
CA SER A 31 -8.45 -8.16 -33.04
C SER A 31 -8.95 -7.80 -31.64
N SER A 32 -8.64 -8.61 -30.62
CA SER A 32 -8.84 -8.21 -29.24
C SER A 32 -8.02 -6.95 -28.98
N PRO A 33 -8.65 -5.79 -28.71
CA PRO A 33 -7.95 -4.55 -28.37
C PRO A 33 -7.26 -4.64 -26.99
N ARG A 34 -7.22 -5.85 -26.39
CA ARG A 34 -6.83 -6.13 -25.01
C ARG A 34 -5.55 -6.96 -24.92
N ALA A 35 -4.72 -6.94 -25.97
CA ALA A 35 -3.34 -7.38 -25.80
C ALA A 35 -2.68 -6.37 -24.84
N ALA A 36 -2.41 -6.81 -23.61
CA ALA A 36 -1.70 -6.00 -22.63
C ALA A 36 -0.37 -5.52 -23.26
N LEU A 37 -0.05 -4.24 -23.11
CA LEU A 37 1.24 -3.74 -23.56
C LEU A 37 2.35 -4.47 -22.78
N GLU A 38 3.32 -5.07 -23.49
CA GLU A 38 4.39 -5.85 -22.88
C GLU A 38 5.44 -4.96 -22.19
N THR A 39 5.71 -3.79 -22.76
CA THR A 39 6.66 -2.83 -22.19
C THR A 39 5.95 -1.81 -21.31
N VAL A 40 6.32 -1.77 -20.03
CA VAL A 40 5.84 -0.75 -19.10
C VAL A 40 6.47 0.59 -19.49
N ASN A 41 5.64 1.59 -19.81
CA ASN A 41 6.10 2.97 -19.97
C ASN A 41 5.89 3.72 -18.64
N PRO A 42 6.95 4.08 -17.89
CA PRO A 42 6.82 4.78 -16.61
C PRO A 42 6.08 6.12 -16.72
N LEU A 43 6.18 6.79 -17.88
CA LEU A 43 5.57 8.09 -18.12
C LEU A 43 4.11 8.01 -18.60
N TYR A 44 3.53 6.82 -18.74
CA TYR A 44 2.15 6.68 -19.23
C TYR A 44 1.12 7.41 -18.37
N PHE A 45 1.34 7.43 -17.06
CA PHE A 45 0.46 8.10 -16.09
C PHE A 45 0.86 9.55 -15.83
N TYR A 46 1.94 10.04 -16.45
CA TYR A 46 2.44 11.39 -16.25
C TYR A 46 1.63 12.40 -17.07
N GLU A 47 1.15 13.44 -16.40
CA GLU A 47 0.43 14.56 -16.97
C GLU A 47 1.29 15.83 -16.83
N TYR A 48 1.48 16.56 -17.93
CA TYR A 48 2.33 17.75 -17.97
C TYR A 48 1.74 18.88 -17.11
N GLU A 49 0.42 19.04 -17.17
CA GLU A 49 -0.31 19.90 -16.26
C GLU A 49 -0.58 19.13 -14.96
N PRO A 50 -0.47 19.78 -13.79
CA PRO A 50 -0.86 19.14 -12.54
C PRO A 50 -2.32 18.68 -12.65
N VAL A 51 -2.55 17.41 -12.35
CA VAL A 51 -3.89 16.85 -12.20
C VAL A 51 -4.60 17.72 -11.16
N HIS A 52 -5.58 18.52 -11.58
CA HIS A 52 -6.31 19.42 -10.69
C HIS A 52 -6.99 18.60 -9.59
N ARG A 53 -6.29 18.46 -8.45
CA ARG A 53 -6.81 17.85 -7.25
C ARG A 53 -7.76 18.85 -6.63
N GLN A 54 -9.04 18.51 -6.53
CA GLN A 54 -9.92 19.29 -5.70
C GLN A 54 -9.31 19.37 -4.29
N PRO A 55 -9.15 20.59 -3.73
CA PRO A 55 -8.56 20.73 -2.42
C PRO A 55 -9.45 20.03 -1.41
N ARG A 56 -8.91 19.02 -0.73
CA ARG A 56 -9.60 18.32 0.35
C ARG A 56 -9.04 18.80 1.68
N PRO A 57 -9.78 19.61 2.44
CA PRO A 57 -9.26 20.13 3.70
C PRO A 57 -9.10 18.99 4.72
N PHE A 58 -8.08 19.12 5.57
CA PHE A 58 -7.98 18.33 6.78
C PHE A 58 -9.10 18.76 7.75
N THR A 59 -10.00 17.84 8.06
CA THR A 59 -11.11 18.05 9.02
C THR A 59 -10.66 17.80 10.45
N LEU A 60 -9.71 16.89 10.65
CA LEU A 60 -8.99 16.69 11.91
C LEU A 60 -7.50 16.70 11.62
N ARG A 61 -6.73 17.36 12.49
CA ARG A 61 -5.28 17.41 12.42
C ARG A 61 -4.73 16.80 13.70
N ALA A 62 -3.67 16.00 13.57
CA ALA A 62 -2.94 15.52 14.73
C ALA A 62 -2.38 16.73 15.51
N ARG A 63 -2.44 16.66 16.84
CA ARG A 63 -1.88 17.67 17.76
C ARG A 63 -0.35 17.77 17.66
N PRO A 64 0.42 16.67 17.71
CA PRO A 64 1.86 16.75 17.58
C PRO A 64 2.27 17.16 16.16
N THR A 65 3.16 18.15 16.06
CA THR A 65 3.81 18.53 14.80
C THR A 65 5.28 18.14 14.84
N CYS A 66 5.86 17.83 13.68
CA CYS A 66 7.28 17.44 13.63
C CYS A 66 8.22 18.65 13.73
N SER A 67 7.69 19.87 13.62
CA SER A 67 8.46 21.09 13.90
C SER A 67 8.95 21.11 15.36
N ASP A 68 8.11 20.66 16.29
CA ASP A 68 8.42 20.60 17.71
C ASP A 68 9.21 19.35 18.09
N LEU A 69 8.85 18.20 17.50
CA LEU A 69 9.38 16.90 17.91
C LEU A 69 10.65 16.47 17.18
N ARG A 70 10.79 16.89 15.91
CA ARG A 70 11.81 16.42 14.94
C ARG A 70 12.03 14.89 15.02
N PRO A 71 10.99 14.09 14.77
CA PRO A 71 11.09 12.64 14.91
C PRO A 71 12.04 12.07 13.87
N PHE A 72 12.77 11.02 14.24
CA PHE A 72 13.57 10.24 13.31
C PHE A 72 12.67 9.50 12.30
N LEU A 73 11.55 8.96 12.77
CA LEU A 73 10.59 8.22 11.96
C LEU A 73 9.17 8.69 12.28
N VAL A 74 8.39 8.98 11.25
CA VAL A 74 6.94 9.10 11.36
C VAL A 74 6.27 7.89 10.71
N ILE A 75 5.38 7.23 11.44
CA ILE A 75 4.59 6.08 10.98
C ILE A 75 3.15 6.53 10.83
N LEU A 76 2.67 6.56 9.59
CA LEU A 76 1.30 6.92 9.25
C LEU A 76 0.51 5.65 8.94
N VAL A 77 -0.42 5.33 9.84
CA VAL A 77 -1.20 4.10 9.82
C VAL A 77 -2.54 4.36 9.15
N ALA A 78 -2.79 3.73 8.00
CA ALA A 78 -4.09 3.73 7.35
C ALA A 78 -5.08 2.88 8.16
N SER A 79 -6.14 3.51 8.67
CA SER A 79 -7.22 2.87 9.43
C SER A 79 -8.58 3.39 8.95
N SER A 80 -9.65 2.65 9.18
CA SER A 80 -11.02 3.11 8.87
C SER A 80 -11.67 3.75 10.11
N PRO A 81 -12.65 4.66 9.96
CA PRO A 81 -13.32 5.29 11.10
C PRO A 81 -13.83 4.31 12.16
N GLY A 82 -14.48 3.22 11.72
CA GLY A 82 -15.01 2.18 12.60
C GLY A 82 -13.97 1.28 13.28
N ASP A 83 -12.69 1.34 12.87
CA ASP A 83 -11.65 0.44 13.36
C ASP A 83 -10.90 0.98 14.60
N LEU A 84 -11.68 1.42 15.59
CA LEU A 84 -11.17 1.89 16.89
C LEU A 84 -10.34 0.81 17.59
N LYS A 85 -10.73 -0.46 17.45
CA LYS A 85 -10.05 -1.59 18.11
C LYS A 85 -8.64 -1.79 17.57
N ALA A 86 -8.39 -1.71 16.26
CA ALA A 86 -7.04 -1.82 15.73
C ALA A 86 -6.17 -0.63 16.15
N ARG A 87 -6.71 0.60 16.09
CA ARG A 87 -5.98 1.78 16.57
C ARG A 87 -5.58 1.65 18.03
N GLN A 88 -6.51 1.23 18.89
CA GLN A 88 -6.23 1.02 20.31
C GLN A 88 -5.21 -0.10 20.54
N ALA A 89 -5.28 -1.20 19.79
CA ALA A 89 -4.29 -2.26 19.86
C ALA A 89 -2.90 -1.73 19.52
N ILE A 90 -2.74 -0.95 18.45
CA ILE A 90 -1.46 -0.35 18.06
C ILE A 90 -0.93 0.58 19.16
N ARG A 91 -1.79 1.44 19.74
CA ARG A 91 -1.41 2.36 20.83
C ARG A 91 -0.83 1.65 22.06
N ILE A 92 -1.33 0.46 22.40
CA ILE A 92 -0.88 -0.28 23.58
C ILE A 92 0.18 -1.35 23.27
N THR A 93 0.67 -1.41 22.03
CA THR A 93 1.64 -2.42 21.57
C THR A 93 2.84 -1.77 20.87
N TRP A 94 3.08 -2.06 19.60
CA TRP A 94 4.26 -1.61 18.87
C TRP A 94 4.29 -0.09 18.65
N GLY A 95 3.12 0.56 18.65
CA GLY A 95 3.00 2.01 18.56
C GLY A 95 3.08 2.74 19.91
N SER A 96 3.27 2.01 21.01
CA SER A 96 3.23 2.59 22.37
C SER A 96 4.48 3.40 22.76
N GLN A 97 5.63 3.05 22.20
CA GLN A 97 6.92 3.68 22.54
C GLN A 97 7.24 4.80 21.55
N ASP A 98 7.63 5.95 22.10
CA ASP A 98 7.95 7.17 21.34
C ASP A 98 9.43 7.31 21.00
N SER A 99 10.28 6.40 21.47
CA SER A 99 11.72 6.42 21.21
C SER A 99 12.35 5.04 21.32
N TRP A 100 13.27 4.74 20.38
CA TRP A 100 14.16 3.59 20.47
C TRP A 100 15.59 4.00 20.08
N TRP A 101 16.61 3.56 20.84
CA TRP A 101 18.02 3.98 20.66
C TRP A 101 18.24 5.49 20.53
N GLY A 102 17.47 6.28 21.30
CA GLY A 102 17.53 7.74 21.26
C GLY A 102 16.91 8.36 20.00
N GLN A 103 16.29 7.56 19.12
CA GLN A 103 15.57 8.02 17.94
C GLN A 103 14.09 8.14 18.24
N ARG A 104 13.55 9.35 18.10
CA ARG A 104 12.12 9.63 18.33
C ARG A 104 11.24 9.10 17.21
N ILE A 105 10.09 8.57 17.56
CA ILE A 105 9.12 7.99 16.63
C ILE A 105 7.77 8.63 16.89
N LEU A 106 7.06 8.95 15.81
CA LEU A 106 5.72 9.50 15.87
C LEU A 106 4.76 8.60 15.09
N THR A 107 3.80 7.99 15.78
CA THR A 107 2.78 7.13 15.14
C THR A 107 1.45 7.88 15.09
N LEU A 108 0.86 8.02 13.91
CA LEU A 108 -0.41 8.72 13.68
C LEU A 108 -1.36 7.89 12.82
N PHE A 109 -2.66 8.12 12.93
CA PHE A 109 -3.71 7.40 12.21
C PHE A 109 -4.34 8.25 11.11
N LEU A 110 -4.44 7.69 9.92
CA LEU A 110 -5.01 8.31 8.71
C LEU A 110 -6.42 7.77 8.47
N LEU A 111 -7.42 8.67 8.50
CA LEU A 111 -8.83 8.34 8.29
C LEU A 111 -9.43 9.18 7.16
N GLY A 112 -10.36 8.59 6.41
CA GLY A 112 -11.33 9.33 5.61
C GLY A 112 -12.63 9.58 6.38
N GLN A 113 -13.66 9.97 5.65
CA GLN A 113 -15.04 9.99 6.13
C GLN A 113 -15.67 8.62 6.03
N ASP A 114 -16.55 8.30 6.97
CA ASP A 114 -17.31 7.07 6.89
C ASP A 114 -18.21 7.05 5.63
N THR A 115 -18.26 5.89 4.98
CA THR A 115 -19.20 5.57 3.90
C THR A 115 -20.65 5.71 4.31
N GLN A 116 -20.96 5.48 5.59
CA GLN A 116 -22.31 5.57 6.12
C GLN A 116 -22.55 6.99 6.64
N ARG A 117 -22.95 7.89 5.73
CA ARG A 117 -23.31 9.30 6.03
C ARG A 117 -24.36 9.47 7.15
N GLU A 118 -25.00 8.40 7.60
CA GLU A 118 -26.04 8.41 8.65
C GLU A 118 -25.54 7.95 10.03
N ASP A 119 -24.35 7.34 10.13
CA ASP A 119 -23.83 6.84 11.41
C ASP A 119 -23.12 7.98 12.18
N ARG A 120 -23.92 8.96 12.64
CA ARG A 120 -23.46 10.07 13.50
C ARG A 120 -22.66 9.58 14.70
N VAL A 121 -22.95 8.36 15.18
CA VAL A 121 -22.25 7.72 16.30
C VAL A 121 -20.78 7.47 15.97
N ALA A 122 -20.47 6.96 14.77
CA ALA A 122 -19.08 6.71 14.36
C ALA A 122 -18.30 8.03 14.20
N ALA A 123 -18.94 9.05 13.63
CA ALA A 123 -18.34 10.37 13.49
C ALA A 123 -18.02 11.03 14.84
N LEU A 124 -18.96 10.98 15.79
CA LEU A 124 -18.77 11.47 17.16
C LEU A 124 -17.67 10.68 17.89
N ALA A 125 -17.64 9.36 17.74
CA ALA A 125 -16.61 8.52 18.35
C ALA A 125 -15.19 8.87 17.88
N VAL A 126 -15.01 9.20 16.58
CA VAL A 126 -13.71 9.64 16.04
C VAL A 126 -13.30 11.02 16.59
N GLU A 127 -14.26 11.93 16.79
CA GLU A 127 -13.99 13.24 17.38
C GLU A 127 -13.58 13.13 18.85
N ASP A 128 -14.30 12.33 19.63
CA ASP A 128 -13.96 12.03 21.03
C ASP A 128 -12.58 11.36 21.13
N GLU A 129 -12.30 10.38 20.25
CA GLU A 129 -10.99 9.73 20.16
C GLU A 129 -9.89 10.74 19.81
N SER A 130 -10.15 11.65 18.86
CA SER A 130 -9.20 12.69 18.47
C SER A 130 -8.94 13.69 19.60
N ILE A 131 -9.94 14.00 20.42
CA ILE A 131 -9.76 14.84 21.62
C ILE A 131 -8.91 14.12 22.66
N LEU A 132 -9.18 12.83 22.87
CA LEU A 132 -8.49 12.01 23.86
C LEU A 132 -7.01 11.80 23.51
N TYR A 133 -6.72 11.27 22.32
CA TYR A 133 -5.37 10.87 21.92
C TYR A 133 -4.67 11.94 21.08
N GLY A 134 -5.38 12.62 20.17
CA GLY A 134 -4.80 13.67 19.32
C GLY A 134 -3.83 13.18 18.26
N ASP A 135 -3.89 11.90 17.94
CA ASP A 135 -3.05 11.21 16.96
C ASP A 135 -3.79 10.91 15.64
N ILE A 136 -4.95 11.53 15.43
CA ILE A 136 -5.82 11.32 14.27
C ILE A 136 -5.64 12.44 13.24
N ILE A 137 -5.47 12.03 11.98
CA ILE A 137 -5.51 12.89 10.80
C ILE A 137 -6.71 12.45 9.97
N ARG A 138 -7.63 13.36 9.68
CA ARG A 138 -8.83 13.09 8.87
C ARG A 138 -8.97 14.09 7.73
N GLN A 139 -9.21 13.62 6.51
CA GLN A 139 -9.47 14.47 5.34
C GLN A 139 -10.83 14.14 4.71
N ASP A 140 -11.39 15.11 3.98
CA ASP A 140 -12.71 15.03 3.33
C ASP A 140 -12.70 14.15 2.06
N PHE A 141 -12.64 12.82 2.24
CA PHE A 141 -12.92 11.83 1.19
C PHE A 141 -13.59 10.60 1.81
N VAL A 142 -14.40 9.88 1.04
CA VAL A 142 -15.07 8.67 1.53
C VAL A 142 -14.05 7.53 1.69
N ASP A 143 -13.98 6.95 2.87
CA ASP A 143 -13.01 5.92 3.24
C ASP A 143 -13.45 4.55 2.71
N THR A 144 -12.96 4.20 1.53
CA THR A 144 -13.19 2.90 0.89
C THR A 144 -11.86 2.30 0.45
N TYR A 145 -11.86 0.98 0.23
CA TYR A 145 -10.70 0.29 -0.33
C TYR A 145 -10.25 0.88 -1.68
N ASP A 146 -11.21 1.27 -2.53
CA ASP A 146 -10.90 1.88 -3.83
C ASP A 146 -10.32 3.30 -3.72
N ASN A 147 -10.53 3.98 -2.58
CA ASN A 147 -10.00 5.31 -2.28
C ASN A 147 -8.71 5.28 -1.44
N LEU A 148 -8.07 4.12 -1.24
CA LEU A 148 -6.80 4.02 -0.51
C LEU A 148 -5.70 4.91 -1.11
N THR A 149 -5.69 5.12 -2.43
CA THR A 149 -4.76 6.03 -3.07
C THR A 149 -4.98 7.49 -2.64
N LEU A 150 -6.23 7.90 -2.38
CA LEU A 150 -6.51 9.23 -1.82
C LEU A 150 -5.98 9.35 -0.39
N LYS A 151 -6.16 8.30 0.42
CA LYS A 151 -5.59 8.23 1.79
C LYS A 151 -4.07 8.25 1.79
N THR A 152 -3.44 7.63 0.80
CA THR A 152 -1.99 7.66 0.62
C THR A 152 -1.52 9.05 0.19
N ILE A 153 -2.19 9.68 -0.78
CA ILE A 153 -1.93 11.08 -1.13
C ILE A 153 -2.07 12.00 0.09
N MET A 154 -3.07 11.78 0.95
CA MET A 154 -3.24 12.50 2.22
C MET A 154 -2.03 12.30 3.14
N ALA A 155 -1.48 11.08 3.23
CA ALA A 155 -0.29 10.79 4.03
C ALA A 155 0.92 11.64 3.59
N PHE A 156 1.19 11.65 2.28
CA PHE A 156 2.27 12.44 1.68
C PHE A 156 2.02 13.95 1.80
N GLN A 157 0.78 14.39 1.63
CA GLN A 157 0.39 15.80 1.82
C GLN A 157 0.63 16.25 3.25
N TRP A 158 0.12 15.50 4.23
CA TRP A 158 0.27 15.84 5.64
C TRP A 158 1.74 15.85 6.04
N PHE A 159 2.52 14.88 5.55
CA PHE A 159 3.96 14.85 5.75
C PHE A 159 4.64 16.10 5.20
N SER A 160 4.31 16.50 3.98
CA SER A 160 4.88 17.69 3.34
C SER A 160 4.54 18.99 4.09
N GLU A 161 3.29 19.15 4.51
CA GLU A 161 2.80 20.36 5.17
C GLU A 161 3.20 20.46 6.66
N PHE A 162 3.23 19.34 7.39
CA PHE A 162 3.31 19.34 8.86
C PHE A 162 4.45 18.49 9.43
N CYS A 163 5.13 17.68 8.61
CA CYS A 163 6.16 16.75 9.08
C CYS A 163 7.45 16.65 8.25
N SER A 164 7.76 17.68 7.46
CA SER A 164 8.91 17.66 6.55
C SER A 164 10.29 17.58 7.23
N SER A 165 10.36 17.78 8.54
CA SER A 165 11.59 17.67 9.35
C SER A 165 11.96 16.25 9.74
N ALA A 166 11.05 15.28 9.59
CA ALA A 166 11.33 13.89 9.96
C ALA A 166 12.27 13.22 8.95
N ARG A 167 13.20 12.39 9.44
CA ARG A 167 14.19 11.73 8.57
C ARG A 167 13.56 10.64 7.72
N PHE A 168 12.67 9.84 8.28
CA PHE A 168 11.99 8.76 7.57
C PHE A 168 10.46 8.91 7.66
N PHE A 169 9.83 8.61 6.54
CA PHE A 169 8.39 8.50 6.38
C PHE A 169 8.04 7.03 6.18
N MET A 170 7.12 6.49 6.98
CA MET A 170 6.54 5.17 6.76
C MET A 170 5.02 5.28 6.62
N LYS A 171 4.47 4.62 5.60
CA LYS A 171 3.05 4.31 5.53
C LYS A 171 2.86 2.82 5.81
N THR A 172 1.81 2.47 6.54
CA THR A 172 1.42 1.08 6.85
C THR A 172 -0.09 0.97 7.00
N ASP A 173 -0.61 -0.25 7.10
CA ASP A 173 -2.01 -0.55 7.41
C ASP A 173 -2.20 -0.94 8.89
N ALA A 174 -3.44 -0.87 9.39
CA ALA A 174 -3.77 -1.12 10.80
C ALA A 174 -3.76 -2.61 11.20
N ASP A 175 -3.73 -3.54 10.24
CA ASP A 175 -3.67 -4.99 10.44
C ASP A 175 -2.22 -5.54 10.33
N VAL A 176 -1.24 -4.66 10.48
CA VAL A 176 0.19 -4.97 10.39
C VAL A 176 0.83 -4.96 11.79
N PHE A 177 1.59 -6.01 12.08
CA PHE A 177 2.53 -6.02 13.20
C PHE A 177 3.84 -5.39 12.76
N ILE A 178 4.38 -4.46 13.55
CA ILE A 178 5.70 -3.88 13.32
C ILE A 178 6.56 -4.13 14.56
N ASN A 179 7.72 -4.75 14.37
CA ASN A 179 8.78 -4.72 15.37
C ASN A 179 9.52 -3.38 15.24
N THR A 180 8.95 -2.34 15.87
CA THR A 180 9.45 -0.96 15.83
C THR A 180 10.92 -0.85 16.25
N PRO A 181 11.37 -1.64 17.26
CA PRO A 181 12.79 -1.80 17.52
C PRO A 181 13.59 -2.16 16.25
N ASN A 182 13.35 -3.32 15.67
CA ASN A 182 14.13 -3.79 14.52
C ASN A 182 14.05 -2.84 13.32
N LEU A 183 12.89 -2.20 13.14
CA LEU A 183 12.71 -1.17 12.11
C LEU A 183 13.70 -0.03 12.28
N VAL A 184 13.81 0.57 13.48
CA VAL A 184 14.75 1.69 13.69
C VAL A 184 16.19 1.23 13.52
N GLN A 185 16.55 0.02 13.96
CA GLN A 185 17.89 -0.52 13.76
C GLN A 185 18.23 -0.68 12.27
N LEU A 186 17.30 -1.18 11.45
CA LEU A 186 17.46 -1.21 9.99
C LEU A 186 17.70 0.20 9.45
N LEU A 187 16.84 1.17 9.81
CA LEU A 187 16.92 2.55 9.30
C LEU A 187 18.21 3.28 9.72
N LEU A 188 18.78 2.96 10.87
CA LEU A 188 20.08 3.47 11.32
C LEU A 188 21.26 2.91 10.50
N GLN A 189 21.11 1.71 9.94
CA GLN A 189 22.12 1.07 9.07
C GLN A 189 22.05 1.54 7.62
N LEU A 190 20.91 2.10 7.19
CA LEU A 190 20.77 2.64 5.85
C LEU A 190 21.63 3.89 5.70
N ASN A 191 22.43 3.91 4.63
CA ASN A 191 23.25 5.05 4.27
C ASN A 191 22.43 6.34 4.22
N SER A 192 23.07 7.47 4.51
CA SER A 192 22.47 8.82 4.50
C SER A 192 22.06 9.34 3.11
N SER A 193 21.82 8.45 2.15
CA SER A 193 21.32 8.80 0.82
C SER A 193 19.90 9.31 0.93
N GLU A 194 19.61 10.43 0.27
CA GLU A 194 18.27 11.04 0.20
C GLU A 194 17.30 10.26 -0.72
N ASN A 195 17.65 9.03 -1.11
CA ASN A 195 16.92 8.16 -2.04
C ASN A 195 16.61 6.78 -1.44
N VAL A 196 16.51 6.66 -0.12
CA VAL A 196 16.10 5.39 0.51
C VAL A 196 14.61 5.14 0.26
N PHE A 197 14.30 3.97 -0.30
CA PHE A 197 12.95 3.42 -0.42
C PHE A 197 13.01 1.92 -0.13
N THR A 198 12.35 1.44 0.92
CA THR A 198 12.42 0.02 1.33
C THR A 198 11.08 -0.50 1.88
N GLY A 199 10.97 -1.82 2.01
CA GLY A 199 9.75 -2.55 2.36
C GLY A 199 9.79 -3.96 1.75
N TYR A 200 8.64 -4.61 1.63
CA TYR A 200 8.55 -5.89 0.92
C TYR A 200 8.49 -5.66 -0.61
N PRO A 201 9.53 -5.99 -1.39
CA PRO A 201 9.57 -5.71 -2.81
C PRO A 201 8.65 -6.65 -3.61
N LEU A 202 7.90 -6.10 -4.55
CA LEU A 202 7.13 -6.82 -5.55
C LEU A 202 7.69 -6.46 -6.93
N ILE A 203 8.40 -7.42 -7.52
CA ILE A 203 9.06 -7.33 -8.83
C ILE A 203 8.34 -8.29 -9.77
N ASP A 204 8.16 -7.88 -11.04
CA ASP A 204 7.48 -8.66 -12.06
C ASP A 204 6.05 -9.11 -11.67
N ASN A 205 5.37 -8.31 -10.84
CA ASN A 205 4.02 -8.62 -10.42
C ASN A 205 2.99 -8.30 -11.51
N PHE A 206 2.06 -9.22 -11.74
CA PHE A 206 1.04 -9.10 -12.79
C PHE A 206 -0.13 -8.21 -12.36
N ALA A 207 -0.58 -7.38 -13.30
CA ALA A 207 -1.86 -6.68 -13.17
C ALA A 207 -3.01 -7.69 -13.29
N TYR A 208 -3.62 -8.04 -12.16
CA TYR A 208 -4.62 -9.12 -12.10
C TYR A 208 -5.93 -8.73 -12.82
N ARG A 209 -6.41 -9.64 -13.68
CA ARG A 209 -7.61 -9.48 -14.54
C ARG A 209 -8.61 -10.64 -14.38
N GLY A 210 -8.52 -11.40 -13.27
CA GLY A 210 -9.40 -12.54 -12.99
C GLY A 210 -10.68 -12.18 -12.23
N SER A 211 -11.31 -13.16 -11.57
CA SER A 211 -12.62 -13.00 -10.92
C SER A 211 -12.58 -12.34 -9.54
N ASP A 212 -11.41 -12.29 -8.88
CA ASP A 212 -11.28 -11.60 -7.59
C ASP A 212 -11.35 -10.08 -7.76
N ARG A 213 -12.51 -9.51 -7.40
CA ARG A 213 -12.80 -8.08 -7.52
C ARG A 213 -11.88 -7.17 -6.71
N LYS A 214 -11.32 -7.65 -5.58
CA LYS A 214 -10.46 -6.83 -4.73
C LYS A 214 -9.13 -6.51 -5.45
N ARG A 215 -8.59 -7.52 -6.15
CA ARG A 215 -7.32 -7.44 -6.90
C ARG A 215 -7.49 -7.09 -8.38
N PHE A 216 -8.72 -7.06 -8.89
CA PHE A 216 -8.98 -6.73 -10.27
C PHE A 216 -8.72 -5.25 -10.55
N ILE A 217 -7.99 -4.97 -11.64
CA ILE A 217 -7.90 -3.65 -12.27
C ILE A 217 -8.23 -3.80 -13.75
N SER A 218 -8.78 -2.80 -14.43
CA SER A 218 -9.17 -2.94 -15.84
C SER A 218 -8.02 -2.54 -16.79
N TYR A 219 -8.10 -2.92 -18.07
CA TYR A 219 -7.16 -2.39 -19.09
C TYR A 219 -7.29 -0.88 -19.30
N GLN A 220 -8.47 -0.32 -19.03
CA GLN A 220 -8.70 1.14 -19.13
C GLN A 220 -8.00 1.89 -18.00
N GLU A 221 -7.93 1.26 -16.81
CA GLU A 221 -7.27 1.84 -15.66
C GLU A 221 -5.75 1.59 -15.68
N TYR A 222 -5.32 0.40 -16.14
CA TYR A 222 -3.92 0.05 -16.29
C TYR A 222 -3.70 -0.84 -17.52
N PRO A 223 -3.08 -0.33 -18.61
CA PRO A 223 -3.01 -1.05 -19.89
C PRO A 223 -1.88 -2.08 -19.98
N PHE A 224 -0.90 -2.03 -19.07
CA PHE A 224 0.27 -2.91 -19.10
C PHE A 224 0.01 -4.25 -18.40
N ARG A 225 0.82 -5.25 -18.76
CA ARG A 225 0.73 -6.60 -18.15
C ARG A 225 1.33 -6.67 -16.75
N LEU A 226 2.45 -5.98 -16.56
CA LEU A 226 3.24 -5.98 -15.33
C LEU A 226 3.18 -4.60 -14.68
N TYR A 227 3.20 -4.56 -13.35
CA TYR A 227 3.48 -3.33 -12.62
C TYR A 227 4.97 -3.01 -12.67
N PRO A 228 5.37 -1.72 -12.61
CA PRO A 228 6.76 -1.39 -12.30
C PRO A 228 7.11 -1.88 -10.89
N PRO A 229 8.40 -2.08 -10.55
CA PRO A 229 8.81 -2.48 -9.20
C PRO A 229 8.26 -1.54 -8.13
N TYR A 230 7.68 -2.10 -7.07
CA TYR A 230 7.09 -1.36 -5.97
C TYR A 230 7.22 -2.15 -4.65
N CYS A 231 6.92 -1.51 -3.52
CA CYS A 231 6.82 -2.20 -2.23
C CYS A 231 5.35 -2.44 -1.88
N SER A 232 5.03 -3.60 -1.30
CA SER A 232 3.67 -3.95 -0.89
C SER A 232 3.07 -2.95 0.12
N GLY A 233 1.75 -2.77 0.06
CA GLY A 233 0.95 -2.05 1.06
C GLY A 233 1.08 -2.53 2.52
N LEU A 234 1.71 -3.69 2.77
CA LEU A 234 2.19 -4.13 4.11
C LEU A 234 2.86 -2.98 4.87
N GLY A 235 3.66 -2.19 4.17
CA GLY A 235 4.36 -1.07 4.73
C GLY A 235 5.63 -0.76 3.95
N TYR A 236 5.83 0.51 3.67
CA TYR A 236 6.99 1.00 2.95
C TYR A 236 7.54 2.25 3.60
N ILE A 237 8.86 2.41 3.51
CA ILE A 237 9.62 3.47 4.15
C ILE A 237 10.37 4.25 3.08
N LEU A 238 10.26 5.57 3.14
CA LEU A 238 11.00 6.51 2.31
C LEU A 238 11.87 7.41 3.20
N ASP A 239 13.01 7.84 2.68
CA ASP A 239 13.68 9.04 3.18
C ASP A 239 12.72 10.24 3.08
N GLY A 240 12.75 11.13 4.07
CA GLY A 240 11.85 12.28 4.13
C GLY A 240 11.97 13.19 2.91
N LYS A 241 13.18 13.45 2.40
CA LYS A 241 13.37 14.26 1.18
C LYS A 241 12.88 13.55 -0.07
N LEU A 242 12.96 12.22 -0.10
CA LEU A 242 12.34 11.45 -1.17
C LEU A 242 10.82 11.58 -1.10
N ALA A 243 10.22 11.43 0.08
CA ALA A 243 8.77 11.57 0.27
C ALA A 243 8.24 12.94 -0.20
N LEU A 244 8.98 14.03 0.06
CA LEU A 244 8.63 15.36 -0.44
C LEU A 244 8.61 15.43 -1.98
N ARG A 245 9.67 14.95 -2.64
CA ARG A 245 9.74 14.90 -4.10
C ARG A 245 8.68 13.98 -4.70
N THR A 246 8.38 12.86 -4.03
CA THR A 246 7.29 11.98 -4.43
C THR A 246 5.95 12.70 -4.35
N TYR A 247 5.67 13.47 -3.28
CA TYR A 247 4.44 14.23 -3.16
C TYR A 247 4.28 15.30 -4.26
N GLU A 248 5.34 16.02 -4.58
CA GLU A 248 5.36 16.97 -5.69
C GLU A 248 5.00 16.28 -7.02
N LEU A 249 5.65 15.14 -7.31
CA LEU A 249 5.40 14.37 -8.53
C LEU A 249 3.99 13.78 -8.57
N MET A 250 3.43 13.36 -7.43
CA MET A 250 2.07 12.82 -7.37
C MET A 250 1.04 13.79 -7.98
N SER A 251 1.25 15.11 -7.90
CA SER A 251 0.38 16.10 -8.56
C SER A 251 0.35 15.97 -10.10
N HIS A 252 1.36 15.36 -10.70
CA HIS A 252 1.50 15.10 -12.13
C HIS A 252 1.26 13.65 -12.52
N VAL A 253 0.88 12.77 -11.59
CA VAL A 253 0.66 11.36 -11.90
C VAL A 253 -0.79 11.00 -11.62
N ARG A 254 -1.50 10.55 -12.66
CA ARG A 254 -2.89 10.11 -12.56
C ARG A 254 -3.03 8.98 -11.53
N PRO A 255 -3.87 9.14 -10.49
CA PRO A 255 -4.10 8.09 -9.50
C PRO A 255 -4.76 6.85 -10.11
N LEU A 256 -4.41 5.68 -9.56
CA LEU A 256 -5.07 4.40 -9.79
C LEU A 256 -5.47 3.77 -8.46
N LYS A 257 -6.30 2.73 -8.47
CA LYS A 257 -6.88 2.10 -7.27
C LYS A 257 -5.87 1.53 -6.26
N PHE A 258 -4.75 0.96 -6.73
CA PHE A 258 -3.73 0.34 -5.89
C PHE A 258 -2.67 1.36 -5.46
N GLU A 259 -2.76 1.82 -4.22
CA GLU A 259 -1.90 2.90 -3.70
C GLU A 259 -0.40 2.56 -3.75
N ASP A 260 -0.05 1.31 -3.47
CA ASP A 260 1.31 0.83 -3.41
C ASP A 260 1.94 0.79 -4.81
N VAL A 261 1.17 0.34 -5.81
CA VAL A 261 1.52 0.45 -7.22
C VAL A 261 1.64 1.91 -7.66
N TYR A 262 0.74 2.79 -7.21
CA TYR A 262 0.77 4.21 -7.53
C TYR A 262 2.04 4.91 -7.00
N VAL A 263 2.43 4.63 -5.76
CA VAL A 263 3.71 5.09 -5.18
C VAL A 263 4.88 4.51 -5.97
N GLY A 264 4.83 3.23 -6.33
CA GLY A 264 5.81 2.57 -7.19
C GLY A 264 6.00 3.28 -8.53
N ILE A 265 4.91 3.63 -9.23
CA ILE A 265 4.95 4.40 -10.49
C ILE A 265 5.68 5.74 -10.27
N CYS A 266 5.31 6.48 -9.22
CA CYS A 266 5.94 7.77 -8.91
C CYS A 266 7.46 7.61 -8.69
N LEU A 267 7.86 6.62 -7.89
CA LEU A 267 9.28 6.37 -7.60
C LEU A 267 10.08 5.89 -8.82
N ASN A 268 9.44 5.12 -9.71
CA ASN A 268 10.06 4.72 -10.98
C ASN A 268 10.27 5.91 -11.93
N ILE A 269 9.33 6.86 -11.99
CA ILE A 269 9.51 8.11 -12.74
C ILE A 269 10.68 8.92 -12.15
N LEU A 270 10.82 8.95 -10.83
CA LEU A 270 11.96 9.57 -10.13
C LEU A 270 13.27 8.77 -10.26
N LYS A 271 13.25 7.59 -10.91
CA LYS A 271 14.40 6.69 -11.09
C LYS A 271 15.00 6.22 -9.76
N VAL A 272 14.16 6.00 -8.76
CA VAL A 272 14.56 5.47 -7.45
C VAL A 272 14.32 3.96 -7.42
N ASN A 273 15.39 3.22 -7.12
CA ASN A 273 15.33 1.78 -6.95
C ASN A 273 14.93 1.40 -5.52
N ILE A 274 14.29 0.25 -5.36
CA ILE A 274 14.03 -0.34 -4.06
C ILE A 274 15.36 -0.71 -3.40
N THR A 275 15.59 -0.20 -2.20
CA THR A 275 16.65 -0.64 -1.30
C THR A 275 16.22 -1.95 -0.67
N LEU A 276 16.77 -3.05 -1.17
CA LEU A 276 16.44 -4.38 -0.69
C LEU A 276 16.94 -4.55 0.76
N PRO A 277 16.10 -5.06 1.68
CA PRO A 277 16.56 -5.50 2.99
C PRO A 277 17.66 -6.56 2.82
N GLN A 278 18.68 -6.56 3.68
CA GLN A 278 19.76 -7.54 3.61
C GLN A 278 19.27 -8.98 3.88
N ASP A 279 18.22 -9.10 4.69
CA ASP A 279 17.60 -10.37 5.06
C ASP A 279 16.15 -10.41 4.53
N ALA A 280 15.86 -11.42 3.72
CA ALA A 280 14.55 -11.64 3.12
C ALA A 280 13.48 -12.01 4.17
N GLU A 281 13.88 -12.45 5.36
CA GLU A 281 12.98 -12.82 6.46
C GLU A 281 12.63 -11.63 7.38
N GLN A 282 12.79 -10.40 6.91
CA GLN A 282 12.41 -9.20 7.68
C GLN A 282 10.96 -8.76 7.44
N PHE A 283 10.42 -8.98 6.25
CA PHE A 283 9.07 -8.54 5.89
C PHE A 283 8.24 -9.73 5.41
N PHE A 284 7.09 -9.95 6.03
CA PHE A 284 6.18 -11.04 5.67
C PHE A 284 4.86 -10.47 5.13
N LEU A 285 4.65 -10.69 3.83
CA LEU A 285 3.44 -10.25 3.11
C LEU A 285 2.15 -10.92 3.61
N TYR A 286 2.28 -12.07 4.27
CA TYR A 286 1.17 -12.84 4.79
C TYR A 286 1.43 -13.22 6.23
N LYS A 287 0.35 -13.51 6.95
CA LYS A 287 0.41 -13.99 8.32
C LYS A 287 1.27 -15.26 8.40
N ILE A 288 2.12 -15.29 9.42
CA ILE A 288 2.94 -16.44 9.78
C ILE A 288 2.55 -16.93 11.18
N ASP A 289 2.81 -18.21 11.45
CA ASP A 289 2.63 -18.78 12.78
C ASP A 289 3.47 -18.03 13.81
N PHE A 290 2.90 -17.85 15.01
CA PHE A 290 3.60 -17.16 16.08
C PHE A 290 4.75 -18.01 16.61
N ASP A 291 5.96 -17.52 16.39
CA ASP A 291 7.19 -18.02 16.99
C ASP A 291 7.97 -16.84 17.55
N ILE A 292 8.30 -16.89 18.85
CA ILE A 292 8.97 -15.79 19.55
C ILE A 292 10.30 -15.43 18.87
N CYS A 293 11.06 -16.40 18.38
CA CYS A 293 12.37 -16.15 17.79
C CYS A 293 12.26 -15.53 16.40
N LYS A 294 11.29 -15.94 15.58
CA LYS A 294 10.98 -15.28 14.31
C LYS A 294 10.51 -13.85 14.53
N TYR A 295 9.55 -13.63 15.43
CA TYR A 295 8.99 -12.30 15.68
C TYR A 295 10.00 -11.30 16.28
N ARG A 296 11.05 -11.81 16.93
CA ARG A 296 12.19 -11.01 17.40
C ARG A 296 13.15 -10.56 16.33
N ARG A 297 13.21 -11.24 15.20
CA ARG A 297 14.16 -10.94 14.12
C ARG A 297 13.50 -10.17 12.97
N LEU A 298 12.22 -10.44 12.72
CA LEU A 298 11.47 -9.76 11.67
C LEU A 298 11.19 -8.29 11.99
N ILE A 299 10.77 -7.55 10.98
CA ILE A 299 10.36 -6.15 11.04
C ILE A 299 8.85 -6.01 10.91
N ALA A 300 8.21 -6.67 9.93
CA ALA A 300 6.77 -6.52 9.73
C ALA A 300 6.07 -7.80 9.27
N VAL A 301 4.83 -7.99 9.71
CA VAL A 301 3.94 -9.11 9.30
C VAL A 301 2.54 -8.57 9.06
N HIS A 302 1.96 -8.91 7.91
CA HIS A 302 0.58 -8.52 7.56
C HIS A 302 -0.46 -9.52 8.10
N GLY A 303 -1.66 -9.02 8.40
CA GLY A 303 -2.87 -9.83 8.56
C GLY A 303 -3.09 -10.35 9.99
N LEU A 304 -2.62 -9.61 11.00
CA LEU A 304 -2.94 -9.92 12.40
C LEU A 304 -4.24 -9.21 12.82
N THR A 305 -5.05 -9.92 13.60
CA THR A 305 -6.17 -9.28 14.30
C THR A 305 -5.68 -8.43 15.47
N SER A 306 -6.50 -7.48 15.93
CA SER A 306 -6.16 -6.63 17.08
C SER A 306 -5.82 -7.44 18.35
N SER A 307 -6.54 -8.55 18.59
CA SER A 307 -6.29 -9.43 19.73
C SER A 307 -4.97 -10.18 19.61
N GLU A 308 -4.64 -10.68 18.41
CA GLU A 308 -3.37 -11.35 18.14
C GLU A 308 -2.19 -10.40 18.28
N LEU A 309 -2.34 -9.18 17.78
CA LEU A 309 -1.33 -8.12 17.88
C LEU A 309 -1.01 -7.84 19.36
N ILE A 310 -2.04 -7.70 20.20
CA ILE A 310 -1.87 -7.53 21.66
C ILE A 310 -1.19 -8.75 22.29
N GLN A 311 -1.68 -9.96 22.01
CA GLN A 311 -1.15 -11.18 22.60
C GLN A 311 0.32 -11.40 22.23
N PHE A 312 0.65 -11.29 20.94
CA PHE A 312 2.00 -11.52 20.44
C PHE A 312 2.97 -10.48 20.98
N TRP A 313 2.55 -9.21 21.09
CA TRP A 313 3.37 -8.16 21.69
C TRP A 313 3.64 -8.40 23.18
N GLN A 314 2.63 -8.85 23.93
CA GLN A 314 2.79 -9.21 25.34
C GLN A 314 3.76 -10.39 25.51
N ASP A 315 3.62 -11.44 24.70
CA ASP A 315 4.50 -12.61 24.75
C ASP A 315 5.95 -12.29 24.38
N LEU A 316 6.17 -11.40 23.41
CA LEU A 316 7.48 -10.88 23.05
C LEU A 316 8.12 -10.07 24.19
N SER A 317 7.31 -9.22 24.84
CA SER A 317 7.76 -8.32 25.91
C SER A 317 8.01 -9.06 27.23
N ALA A 318 7.25 -10.12 27.53
CA ALA A 318 7.39 -10.89 28.76
C ALA A 318 8.59 -11.85 28.73
N ASN A 319 8.90 -12.43 27.56
CA ASN A 319 9.88 -13.52 27.47
C ASN A 319 11.30 -13.08 27.13
N THR A 320 11.72 -11.83 27.41
CA THR A 320 13.01 -11.25 26.96
C THR A 320 14.25 -12.10 27.25
N SER A 321 14.19 -13.00 28.24
CA SER A 321 15.27 -13.93 28.62
C SER A 321 15.36 -15.23 27.81
N LYS A 322 14.35 -15.60 26.99
CA LYS A 322 14.41 -16.81 26.16
C LYS A 322 15.47 -16.64 25.07
N PRO A 323 16.52 -17.49 24.99
CA PRO A 323 17.51 -17.37 23.93
C PRO A 323 16.92 -17.74 22.56
N CYS A 324 17.24 -16.90 21.59
CA CYS A 324 17.06 -17.05 20.15
C CYS A 324 18.41 -16.64 19.51
#